data_AF-A0A1X4HWW3-F1
#
_entry.id   AF-A0A1X4HWW3-F1
#
_cell.length_a   1.000
_cell.length_b   1.000
_cell.length_c   1.000
_cell.angle_alpha   90.00
_cell.angle_beta   90.00
_cell.angle_gamma   90.00
#
_symmetry.space_group_name_H-M   'P 1'
#
loop_
_entity.id
_entity.type
_entity.pdbx_description
1 polymer ?
#
loop_
_entity_poly.entity_id
_entity_poly.type
_entity_poly.pdbx_seq_one_letter_code
_entity_poly.pdbx_strand_id
1 'polypeptide(L)'
;MFAPRTTPWPLVALFTAGYLAPYLLPTTVGRLERGLGLSATQAGAVGSALLLSSATAGFLLASRVERAGARTLARLGLLLAAVGYGGAALTTA
;
A
#
# COMPACT_ATOMS: atom_id res chain seq x y z
N MET A 1 -13.86 -14.68 34.08
CA MET A 1 -12.65 -14.89 33.25
C MET A 1 -12.58 -13.77 32.22
N PHE A 2 -11.74 -12.74 32.44
CA PHE A 2 -11.54 -11.68 31.45
C PHE A 2 -10.54 -12.18 30.41
N ALA A 3 -11.00 -12.41 29.18
CA ALA A 3 -10.12 -12.67 28.06
C ALA A 3 -9.19 -11.45 27.84
N PRO A 4 -7.87 -11.64 27.62
CA PRO A 4 -6.98 -10.55 27.28
C PRO A 4 -7.50 -9.85 26.03
N ARG A 5 -7.75 -8.54 26.10
CA ARG A 5 -8.09 -7.74 24.92
C ARG A 5 -6.83 -7.60 24.07
N THR A 6 -6.59 -8.54 23.17
CA THR A 6 -5.62 -8.35 22.10
C THR A 6 -6.20 -7.28 21.17
N THR A 7 -5.62 -6.09 21.18
CA THR A 7 -5.88 -5.11 20.11
C THR A 7 -5.58 -5.79 18.78
N PRO A 8 -6.52 -5.83 17.82
CA PRO A 8 -6.38 -6.63 16.61
C PRO A 8 -5.49 -5.92 15.58
N TRP A 9 -4.25 -5.63 15.96
CA TRP A 9 -3.24 -4.97 15.13
C TRP A 9 -3.07 -5.60 13.74
N PRO A 10 -3.15 -6.94 13.56
CA PRO A 10 -3.14 -7.55 12.24
C PRO A 10 -4.31 -7.10 11.35
N LEU A 11 -5.51 -6.96 11.91
CA LEU A 11 -6.69 -6.50 11.16
C LEU A 11 -6.58 -5.02 10.81
N VAL A 12 -6.10 -4.19 11.73
CA VAL A 12 -5.83 -2.77 11.45
C VAL A 12 -4.80 -2.65 10.33
N ALA A 13 -3.69 -3.39 10.42
CA ALA A 13 -2.65 -3.41 9.39
C ALA A 13 -3.18 -3.86 8.02
N LEU A 14 -3.96 -4.94 8.00
CA LEU A 14 -4.57 -5.47 6.77
C LEU A 14 -5.55 -4.46 6.15
N PHE A 15 -6.40 -3.85 6.97
CA PHE A 15 -7.43 -2.93 6.48
C PHE A 15 -6.81 -1.61 6.00
N THR A 16 -5.89 -1.03 6.77
CA THR A 16 -5.22 0.21 6.39
C THR A 16 -4.40 0.04 5.11
N ALA A 17 -3.63 -1.04 4.98
CA ALA A 17 -2.83 -1.27 3.78
C ALA A 17 -3.67 -1.77 2.60
N GLY A 18 -4.60 -2.70 2.84
CA GLY A 18 -5.38 -3.35 1.79
C GLY A 18 -6.49 -2.48 1.20
N TYR A 19 -7.15 -1.65 2.02
CA TYR A 19 -8.33 -0.88 1.58
C TYR A 19 -7.99 0.52 1.04
N LEU A 20 -6.82 1.07 1.42
CA LEU A 20 -6.40 2.40 0.97
C LEU A 20 -6.09 2.44 -0.53
N ALA A 21 -5.44 1.41 -1.08
CA ALA A 21 -5.10 1.40 -2.51
C ALA A 21 -6.32 1.33 -3.43
N PRO A 22 -7.33 0.46 -3.24
CA PRO A 22 -8.55 0.47 -4.05
C PRO A 22 -9.25 1.83 -4.08
N TYR A 23 -9.18 2.58 -2.97
CA TYR A 23 -9.82 3.89 -2.87
C TYR A 23 -9.07 4.97 -3.66
N LEU A 24 -7.73 4.92 -3.65
CA LEU A 24 -6.90 5.90 -4.35
C LEU A 24 -6.67 5.53 -5.83
N LEU A 25 -6.76 4.25 -6.18
CA LEU A 25 -6.44 3.69 -7.48
C LEU A 25 -7.10 4.42 -8.65
N PRO A 26 -8.42 4.71 -8.64
CA PRO A 26 -9.08 5.32 -9.79
C PRO A 26 -8.48 6.68 -10.12
N THR A 27 -8.17 7.46 -9.09
CA THR A 27 -7.54 8.78 -9.20
C THR A 27 -6.10 8.68 -9.70
N THR A 28 -5.33 7.71 -9.19
CA THR A 28 -3.93 7.51 -9.56
C THR A 28 -3.80 6.98 -10.99
N VAL A 29 -4.58 5.96 -11.35
CA VAL A 29 -4.59 5.36 -12.70
C VAL A 29 -5.08 6.39 -13.72
N GLY A 30 -6.13 7.15 -13.43
CA GLY A 30 -6.61 8.20 -14.34
C GLY A 30 -5.63 9.38 -14.50
N ARG A 31 -4.69 9.58 -13.56
CA ARG A 31 -3.58 10.54 -13.70
C ARG A 31 -2.44 9.96 -14.53
N LEU A 32 -2.09 8.69 -14.33
CA LEU A 32 -1.08 7.98 -15.12
C LEU A 32 -1.51 7.82 -16.58
N GLU A 33 -2.77 7.46 -16.82
CA GLU A 33 -3.34 7.34 -18.17
C GLU A 33 -3.20 8.64 -18.94
N ARG A 34 -3.61 9.77 -18.34
CA ARG A 34 -3.50 11.10 -18.96
C ARG A 34 -2.05 11.58 -19.08
N GLY A 35 -1.20 11.30 -18.10
CA GLY A 35 0.19 11.75 -18.08
C GLY A 35 1.11 10.98 -19.02
N LEU A 36 0.81 9.70 -19.29
CA LEU A 36 1.65 8.80 -20.10
C LEU A 36 0.99 8.38 -21.42
N GLY A 37 -0.24 8.83 -21.71
CA GLY A 37 -0.97 8.47 -22.93
C GLY A 37 -1.30 6.99 -23.03
N LEU A 38 -1.59 6.33 -21.90
CA LEU A 38 -1.82 4.89 -21.86
C LEU A 38 -3.14 4.51 -22.53
N SER A 39 -3.18 3.35 -23.17
CA SER A 39 -4.45 2.75 -23.58
C SER A 39 -5.23 2.25 -22.36
N ALA A 40 -6.55 2.13 -22.49
CA ALA A 40 -7.42 1.64 -21.42
C ALA A 40 -6.97 0.27 -20.86
N THR A 41 -6.46 -0.63 -21.72
CA THR A 41 -5.93 -1.94 -21.31
C THR A 41 -4.67 -1.82 -20.46
N GLN A 42 -3.75 -0.93 -20.83
CA GLN A 42 -2.53 -0.69 -20.06
C GLN A 42 -2.85 -0.07 -18.70
N ALA A 43 -3.76 0.92 -18.66
CA ALA A 43 -4.24 1.52 -17.43
C ALA A 43 -4.89 0.48 -16.51
N GLY A 44 -5.71 -0.43 -17.06
CA GLY A 44 -6.33 -1.54 -16.33
C GLY A 44 -5.31 -2.55 -15.78
N ALA A 45 -4.26 -2.86 -16.55
CA ALA A 45 -3.17 -3.74 -16.10
C ALA A 45 -2.38 -3.12 -14.94
N VAL A 46 -2.07 -1.82 -15.02
CA VAL A 46 -1.41 -1.06 -13.94
C VAL A 46 -2.28 -1.05 -12.69
N GLY A 47 -3.59 -0.78 -12.83
CA GLY A 47 -4.52 -0.85 -11.71
C GLY A 47 -4.53 -2.23 -11.05
N SER A 48 -4.60 -3.30 -11.84
CA SER A 48 -4.60 -4.68 -11.32
C SER A 48 -3.32 -5.02 -10.58
N ALA A 49 -2.16 -4.63 -11.12
CA ALA A 49 -0.86 -4.84 -10.47
C ALA A 49 -0.74 -4.09 -9.13
N LEU A 50 -1.27 -2.86 -9.06
CA LEU A 50 -1.31 -2.07 -7.84
C LEU A 50 -2.24 -2.68 -6.78
N LEU A 51 -3.43 -3.16 -7.17
CA LEU A 51 -4.35 -3.85 -6.26
C LEU A 51 -3.76 -5.13 -5.69
N LEU A 52 -3.16 -5.95 -6.57
CA LEU A 52 -2.51 -7.20 -6.16
C LEU A 52 -1.35 -6.90 -5.18
N SER A 53 -0.49 -5.94 -5.53
CA SER A 53 0.61 -5.52 -4.67
C SER A 53 0.13 -5.03 -3.30
N SER A 54 -0.97 -4.27 -3.27
CA SER A 54 -1.56 -3.77 -2.02
C SER A 54 -2.15 -4.88 -1.16
N ALA A 55 -2.85 -5.83 -1.77
CA ALA A 55 -3.40 -7.00 -1.06
C ALA A 55 -2.26 -7.84 -0.46
N THR A 56 -1.23 -8.14 -1.25
CA THR A 56 -0.03 -8.88 -0.79
C THR A 56 0.67 -8.13 0.34
N ALA A 57 0.83 -6.82 0.23
CA ALA A 57 1.40 -5.99 1.30
C ALA A 57 0.57 -6.05 2.59
N GLY A 58 -0.76 -5.98 2.50
CA GLY A 58 -1.66 -6.11 3.65
C GLY A 58 -1.51 -7.44 4.39
N PHE A 59 -1.46 -8.56 3.67
CA PHE A 59 -1.24 -9.89 4.27
C PHE A 59 0.16 -10.05 4.87
N LEU A 60 1.20 -9.54 4.19
CA LEU A 60 2.56 -9.51 4.72
C LEU A 60 2.65 -8.68 6.01
N LEU A 61 2.02 -7.52 6.03
CA LEU A 61 2.00 -6.63 7.20
C LEU A 61 1.27 -7.30 8.37
N ALA A 62 0.08 -7.86 8.12
CA ALA A 62 -0.70 -8.57 9.13
C ALA A 62 0.03 -9.80 9.70
N SER A 63 0.76 -10.55 8.87
CA SER A 63 1.52 -11.74 9.31
C SER A 63 2.82 -11.40 10.07
N ARG A 64 3.36 -10.19 9.89
CA ARG A 64 4.65 -9.77 10.47
C ARG A 64 4.53 -8.74 11.59
N VAL A 65 3.39 -8.05 11.75
CA VAL A 65 3.23 -6.97 12.75
C VAL A 65 3.45 -7.46 14.19
N GLU A 66 2.95 -8.66 14.52
CA GLU A 66 3.12 -9.26 15.85
C GLU A 66 4.59 -9.66 16.13
N ARG A 67 5.35 -10.06 15.10
CA ARG A 67 6.75 -10.53 15.26
C ARG A 67 7.77 -9.40 15.20
N ALA A 68 7.55 -8.41 14.33
CA ALA A 68 8.49 -7.31 14.09
C ALA A 68 8.21 -6.07 14.96
N GLY A 69 7.02 -6.00 15.56
CA GLY A 69 6.55 -4.88 16.35
C GLY A 69 6.17 -3.66 15.50
N ALA A 70 5.14 -2.93 15.94
CA ALA A 70 4.59 -1.78 15.21
C ALA A 70 5.64 -0.69 14.90
N ARG A 71 6.62 -0.48 15.79
CA ARG A 71 7.63 0.57 15.65
C ARG A 71 8.60 0.32 14.49
N THR A 72 9.05 -0.91 14.31
CA THR A 72 9.96 -1.29 13.22
C THR A 72 9.24 -1.19 11.88
N LEU A 73 8.00 -1.70 11.84
CA LEU A 73 7.13 -1.63 10.66
C LEU A 73 6.85 -0.18 10.24
N ALA A 74 6.54 0.69 11.19
CA ALA A 74 6.30 2.12 10.93
C ALA A 74 7.52 2.81 10.33
N ARG A 75 8.73 2.53 10.86
CA ARG A 75 9.99 3.06 10.30
C ARG A 75 10.25 2.54 8.89
N LEU A 76 10.02 1.25 8.65
CA LEU A 76 10.20 0.64 7.34
C LEU A 76 9.24 1.25 6.31
N GLY A 77 7.98 1.45 6.70
CA GLY A 77 6.98 2.14 5.89
C GLY A 77 7.35 3.58 5.58
N LEU A 78 7.90 4.31 6.56
CA LEU A 78 8.39 5.68 6.36
C LEU A 78 9.57 5.73 5.37
N LEU A 79 10.52 4.79 5.50
CA LEU A 79 11.64 4.67 4.56
C LEU A 79 11.15 4.35 3.15
N LEU A 80 10.24 3.40 3.01
CA LEU A 80 9.63 3.06 1.72
C LEU A 80 8.89 4.25 1.09
N ALA A 81 8.16 5.02 1.90
CA ALA A 81 7.50 6.24 1.44
C ALA A 81 8.50 7.30 0.97
N ALA A 82 9.57 7.52 1.75
CA ALA A 82 10.62 8.48 1.38
C ALA A 82 11.31 8.08 0.07
N VAL A 83 11.65 6.79 -0.08
CA VAL A 83 12.26 6.26 -1.32
C VAL A 83 11.29 6.34 -2.50
N GLY A 84 10.01 6.00 -2.30
CA GLY A 84 9.00 6.04 -3.36
C GLY A 84 8.69 7.44 -3.86
N TYR A 85 8.38 8.37 -2.95
CA TYR A 85 8.13 9.77 -3.31
C TYR A 85 9.40 10.48 -3.79
N GLY A 86 10.55 10.19 -3.19
CA GLY A 86 11.84 10.73 -3.63
C GLY A 86 12.20 10.26 -5.05
N GLY A 87 12.02 8.96 -5.33
CA GLY A 87 12.20 8.42 -6.69
C GLY A 87 11.24 9.05 -7.70
N ALA A 88 9.96 9.21 -7.35
CA ALA A 88 8.99 9.88 -8.21
C ALA A 88 9.38 11.35 -8.49
N ALA A 89 9.86 12.09 -7.49
CA ALA A 89 10.34 13.46 -7.68
C ALA A 89 11.53 13.52 -8.65
N LEU A 90 12.44 12.54 -8.61
CA LEU A 90 13.58 12.44 -9.53
C LEU A 90 13.14 12.13 -10.98
N THR A 91 12.01 11.47 -11.18
CA THR A 91 11.46 11.23 -12.53
C THR A 91 10.73 12.42 -13.13
N THR A 92 10.46 13.45 -12.32
CA THR A 92 9.81 14.71 -12.73
C THR A 92 10.76 15.89 -12.83
N ALA A 93 12.06 15.70 -12.53
CA ALA A 93 13.13 16.68 -12.72
C ALA A 93 13.74 16.52 -14.13
#